data_AF-A0A5N9F4L5-F1
#
_entry.id   AF-A0A5N9F4L5-F1
#
_cell.length_a   1.000
_cell.length_b   1.000
_cell.length_c   1.000
_cell.angle_alpha   90.00
_cell.angle_beta   90.00
_cell.angle_gamma   90.00
#
_symmetry.space_group_name_H-M   'P 1'
#
loop_
_entity.id
_entity.type
_entity.pdbx_description
1 polymer ?
#
loop_
_entity_poly.entity_id
_entity_poly.type
_entity_poly.pdbx_seq_one_letter_code
_entity_poly.pdbx_strand_id
1 'polypeptide(L)' 'MSATRTDMMEGDWQPLRDVGFGDTECLKVRHIVGLFNYLTRVADGFGLKLDVKTEQARSIGKVLLSPG' A
#
# COMPACT_ATOMS: atom_id res chain seq x y z
N MET A 1 10.38 -3.42 10.40
CA MET A 1 9.02 -3.82 9.94
C MET A 1 8.14 -4.00 11.16
N SER A 2 7.08 -3.20 11.30
CA SER A 2 6.13 -3.38 12.41
C SER A 2 5.29 -4.62 12.13
N ALA A 3 5.49 -5.67 12.92
CA ALA A 3 4.70 -6.90 12.90
C ALA A 3 3.47 -6.80 13.81
N THR A 4 3.14 -5.60 14.29
CA THR A 4 1.93 -5.37 15.08
C THR A 4 0.73 -5.72 14.22
N ARG A 5 -0.04 -6.71 14.68
CA ARG A 5 -1.36 -7.03 14.11
C ARG A 5 -2.18 -5.75 14.13
N THR A 6 -2.44 -5.18 12.96
CA THR A 6 -3.30 -4.01 12.83
C THR A 6 -4.75 -4.48 12.93
N ASP A 7 -5.18 -4.77 14.16
CA ASP A 7 -6.61 -4.82 14.44
C ASP A 7 -7.12 -3.39 14.30
N MET A 8 -7.55 -3.05 13.09
CA MET A 8 -8.11 -1.73 12.81
C MET A 8 -9.39 -1.56 13.62
N MET A 9 -9.34 -0.67 14.60
CA MET A 9 -10.48 -0.32 15.43
C MET A 9 -11.20 0.89 14.85
N GLU A 10 -12.41 1.17 15.34
CA GLU A 10 -13.21 2.31 14.88
C GLU A 10 -12.44 3.64 14.95
N GLY A 11 -11.64 3.83 16.01
CA GLY A 11 -10.81 5.03 16.19
C GLY A 11 -9.75 5.23 15.10
N ASP A 12 -9.25 4.17 14.46
CA ASP A 12 -8.27 4.27 13.37
C ASP A 12 -8.87 4.85 12.09
N TRP A 13 -10.20 4.77 11.95
CA TRP A 13 -10.94 5.30 10.80
C TRP A 13 -11.38 6.75 10.99
N GLN A 14 -11.37 7.26 12.23
CA GLN A 14 -11.84 8.61 12.53
C GLN A 14 -11.14 9.70 11.70
N PRO A 15 -9.81 9.67 11.47
CA PRO A 15 -9.15 10.67 10.63
C PRO A 15 -9.66 10.68 9.18
N LEU A 16 -10.06 9.52 8.63
CA LEU A 16 -10.64 9.44 7.29
C LEU A 16 -12.07 10.01 7.28
N ARG A 17 -12.85 9.74 8.34
CA ARG A 17 -14.19 10.31 8.51
C ARG A 17 -14.16 11.82 8.64
N ASP A 18 -13.18 12.36 9.37
CA ASP A 18 -13.02 13.80 9.58
C ASP A 18 -12.75 14.56 8.26
N VAL A 19 -12.20 13.89 7.25
CA VAL A 19 -12.01 14.44 5.89
C VAL A 19 -13.14 14.07 4.91
N GLY A 20 -14.24 13.54 5.43
CA GLY A 20 -15.48 13.29 4.66
C GLY A 20 -15.60 11.88 4.05
N PHE A 21 -14.76 10.92 4.44
CA PHE A 21 -14.90 9.55 3.94
C PHE A 21 -16.06 8.85 4.64
N GLY A 22 -16.95 8.25 3.87
CA GLY A 22 -18.01 7.39 4.38
C GLY A 22 -17.52 5.97 4.64
N ASP A 23 -18.42 5.12 5.12
CA ASP A 23 -18.13 3.71 5.41
C ASP A 23 -17.66 2.95 4.16
N THR A 24 -18.27 3.24 3.02
CA THR A 24 -17.93 2.59 1.75
C THR A 24 -16.51 2.95 1.30
N GLU A 25 -16.11 4.21 1.45
CA GLU A 25 -14.76 4.67 1.14
C GLU A 25 -13.74 4.04 2.09
N CYS A 26 -14.05 3.97 3.39
CA CYS A 26 -13.22 3.30 4.39
C CYS A 26 -13.02 1.81 4.05
N LEU A 27 -14.08 1.12 3.60
CA LEU A 27 -13.98 -0.27 3.15
C LEU A 27 -13.08 -0.43 1.92
N LYS A 28 -13.12 0.49 0.96
CA LYS A 28 -12.23 0.48 -0.21
C LYS A 28 -10.77 0.66 0.21
N VAL A 29 -10.51 1.62 1.10
CA VAL A 29 -9.16 1.84 1.67
C VAL A 29 -8.67 0.56 2.35
N ARG A 30 -9.49 -0.03 3.22
CA ARG A 30 -9.17 -1.30 3.90
C ARG A 30 -8.79 -2.39 2.92
N HIS A 31 -9.56 -2.53 1.84
CA HIS A 31 -9.33 -3.56 0.84
C HIS A 31 -7.99 -3.37 0.11
N ILE A 32 -7.71 -2.14 -0.35
CA ILE A 32 -6.46 -1.80 -1.03
C ILE A 32 -5.27 -2.03 -0.10
N VAL A 33 -5.31 -1.49 1.12
CA VAL A 33 -4.24 -1.66 2.10
C VAL A 33 -4.01 -3.14 2.41
N GLY A 34 -5.08 -3.90 2.68
CA GLY A 34 -5.00 -5.33 2.96
C GLY A 34 -4.38 -6.11 1.80
N LEU A 35 -4.79 -5.82 0.57
CA LEU A 35 -4.27 -6.46 -0.64
C LEU A 35 -2.77 -6.19 -0.81
N PHE A 36 -2.33 -4.95 -0.74
CA PHE A 36 -0.91 -4.62 -0.92
C PHE A 36 -0.05 -5.11 0.25
N ASN A 37 -0.58 -5.11 1.46
CA ASN A 37 0.08 -5.70 2.63
C ASN A 37 0.33 -7.21 2.43
N TYR A 38 -0.63 -7.93 1.85
CA TYR A 38 -0.44 -9.33 1.48
C TYR A 38 0.55 -9.51 0.32
N LEU A 39 0.35 -8.81 -0.79
CA LEU A 39 1.16 -8.98 -2.00
C LEU A 39 2.64 -8.63 -1.78
N THR A 40 2.94 -7.59 -0.98
CA THR A 40 4.32 -7.23 -0.62
C THR A 40 5.01 -8.35 0.15
N ARG A 41 4.34 -8.95 1.14
CA ARG A 41 4.90 -10.11 1.88
C ARG A 41 5.12 -11.33 0.99
N VAL A 42 4.21 -11.57 0.05
CA VAL A 42 4.37 -12.66 -0.92
C VAL A 42 5.57 -12.39 -1.82
N ALA A 43 5.71 -11.17 -2.34
CA ALA A 43 6.84 -10.77 -3.16
C ALA A 43 8.18 -10.90 -2.42
N ASP A 44 8.22 -10.43 -1.17
CA ASP A 44 9.40 -10.55 -0.29
C ASP A 44 9.72 -12.02 0.00
N GLY A 45 8.71 -12.85 0.26
CA GLY A 45 8.86 -14.29 0.52
C GLY A 45 9.42 -15.07 -0.68
N PHE A 46 9.09 -14.64 -1.90
CA PHE A 46 9.65 -15.20 -3.14
C PHE A 46 10.96 -14.52 -3.58
N GLY A 47 11.42 -13.48 -2.88
CA GLY A 47 12.62 -12.73 -3.27
C GLY A 47 12.47 -11.99 -4.60
N LEU A 48 11.25 -11.55 -4.95
CA LEU A 48 11.02 -10.79 -6.17
C LEU A 48 11.82 -9.49 -6.16
N LYS A 49 12.42 -9.17 -7.31
CA LYS A 49 13.14 -7.90 -7.52
C LYS A 49 12.31 -6.99 -8.41
N LEU A 50 12.51 -5.68 -8.23
CA LEU A 50 11.98 -4.69 -9.15
C LEU A 50 12.54 -4.95 -10.55
N ASP A 51 11.73 -4.70 -11.57
CA ASP A 51 12.23 -4.73 -12.95
C ASP A 51 13.30 -3.65 -13.16
N VAL A 52 14.12 -3.83 -14.19
CA VAL A 52 15.29 -2.96 -14.44
C VAL A 52 14.91 -1.49 -14.54
N LYS A 53 13.77 -1.15 -15.16
CA LYS A 53 13.36 0.26 -15.34
C LYS A 53 12.92 0.85 -14.02
N THR A 54 12.17 0.09 -13.22
CA THR A 54 11.73 0.54 -11.89
C THR A 54 12.90 0.67 -10.92
N GLU A 55 13.87 -0.24 -10.97
CA GLU A 55 15.08 -0.15 -10.13
C GLU A 55 15.95 1.06 -10.51
N GLN A 56 16.10 1.35 -11.81
CA GLN A 56 16.81 2.53 -12.28
C GLN A 56 16.10 3.82 -11.87
N ALA A 57 14.77 3.88 -12.04
CA ALA A 57 13.97 5.03 -11.62
C ALA A 57 14.10 5.29 -10.11
N ARG A 58 14.09 4.21 -9.30
CA ARG A 58 14.30 4.25 -7.85
C ARG A 58 15.69 4.79 -7.49
N SER A 59 16.75 4.32 -8.15
CA SER A 59 18.13 4.69 -7.82
C SER A 59 18.46 6.15 -8.12
N ILE A 60 17.81 6.72 -9.15
CA ILE A 60 17.98 8.14 -9.53
C ILE A 60 16.92 9.07 -8.93
N GLY A 61 15.98 8.54 -8.13
CA GLY A 61 14.91 9.31 -7.51
C GLY A 61 13.89 9.91 -8.50
N LYS A 62 13.69 9.29 -9.67
CA LYS A 62 12.79 9.78 -10.73
C LYS A 62 11.53 8.92 -10.79
N VAL A 63 10.39 9.54 -11.05
CA VAL A 63 9.13 8.81 -11.30
C VAL A 63 9.23 8.05 -12.63
N LEU A 64 8.91 6.76 -12.62
CA LEU A 64 8.77 5.97 -13.84
C LEU A 64 7.39 6.25 -14.45
N LEU A 65 7.36 6.86 -15.64
CA LEU A 65 6.13 7.08 -16.40
C LEU A 65 5.83 5.83 -17.24
N SER A 66 4.55 5.46 -17.32
CA SER A 66 4.13 4.38 -18.23
C SER A 66 4.47 4.78 -19.66
N PRO A 67 5.04 3.89 -20.49
CA PRO A 67 4.97 4.08 -21.93
C PRO A 67 3.48 4.11 -22.30
N GLY A 68 3.05 5.21 -22.94
CA GLY A 68 1.73 5.30 -23.56
C GLY A 68 1.64 4.46 -24.82
#